data_AF-A0A7S1US04-F1
#
_entry.id   AF-A0A7S1US04-F1
#
_cell.length_a   1.000
_cell.length_b   1.000
_cell.length_c   1.000
_cell.angle_alpha   90.00
_cell.angle_beta   90.00
_cell.angle_gamma   90.00
#
_symmetry.space_group_name_H-M   'P 1'
#
loop_
_entity.id
_entity.type
_entity.pdbx_description
1 polymer ?
#
loop_
_entity_poly.entity_id
_entity_poly.type
_entity_poly.pdbx_seq_one_letter_code
_entity_poly.pdbx_strand_id
1 'polypeptide(L)'
;GMLQDLAARYANLGIVTSAAEIFTDIELWDEAVECYRRAGKESLAEKIVRERLADIETPRMWSALGDITNDPQFYYKALDLSKGRFANAHVALGKYHFDKGELAEAGVHYKAALKVKPLMPRAWFRFGTISMQLGEWDAAL
;
A
#
# COMPACT_ATOMS: atom_id res chain seq x y z
N GLY A 1 -1.47 -5.57 22.49
CA GLY A 1 -0.95 -6.28 23.69
C GLY A 1 0.52 -5.95 23.91
N MET A 2 1.12 -6.29 25.05
CA MET A 2 2.50 -5.87 25.38
C MET A 2 3.53 -6.16 24.28
N LEU A 3 3.49 -7.37 23.68
CA LEU A 3 4.38 -7.74 22.57
C LEU A 3 4.14 -6.91 21.31
N GLN A 4 2.88 -6.64 20.97
CA GLN A 4 2.52 -5.77 19.84
C GLN A 4 3.02 -4.34 20.04
N ASP A 5 2.87 -3.78 21.24
CA ASP A 5 3.33 -2.41 21.54
C ASP A 5 4.87 -2.32 21.49
N LEU A 6 5.57 -3.36 21.95
CA LEU A 6 7.02 -3.48 21.84
C LEU A 6 7.47 -3.54 20.37
N ALA A 7 6.88 -4.44 19.59
CA ALA A 7 7.19 -4.60 18.18
C ALA A 7 6.91 -3.31 17.38
N ALA A 8 5.80 -2.63 17.66
CA ALA A 8 5.47 -1.35 17.05
C ALA A 8 6.53 -0.27 17.37
N ARG A 9 7.01 -0.21 18.62
CA ARG A 9 8.11 0.69 19.00
C ARG A 9 9.40 0.36 18.26
N TYR A 10 9.76 -0.92 18.17
CA TYR A 10 10.93 -1.37 17.41
C TYR A 10 10.83 -0.98 15.93
N ALA A 11 9.68 -1.24 15.30
CA ALA A 11 9.43 -0.87 13.91
C ALA A 11 9.55 0.65 13.69
N ASN A 12 9.06 1.47 14.63
CA ASN A 12 9.16 2.94 14.56
C ASN A 12 10.60 3.44 14.77
N LEU A 13 11.42 2.74 15.54
CA LEU A 13 12.85 3.03 15.71
C LEU A 13 13.71 2.49 14.55
N GLY A 14 13.11 1.83 13.56
CA GLY A 14 13.83 1.24 12.43
C GLY A 14 14.41 -0.15 12.71
N ILE A 15 14.16 -0.72 13.89
CA ILE A 15 14.55 -2.09 14.26
C ILE A 15 13.52 -3.05 13.66
N VAL A 16 13.49 -3.12 12.33
CA VAL A 16 12.41 -3.76 11.58
C VAL A 16 12.49 -5.29 11.57
N THR A 17 13.68 -5.89 11.59
CA THR A 17 13.81 -7.36 11.58
C THR A 17 13.26 -7.98 12.87
N SER A 18 13.68 -7.48 14.03
CA SER A 18 13.18 -7.99 15.31
C SER A 18 11.70 -7.67 15.53
N ALA A 19 11.22 -6.52 15.04
CA ALA A 19 9.79 -6.24 15.03
C ALA A 19 9.02 -7.26 14.18
N ALA A 20 9.52 -7.61 12.99
CA ALA A 20 8.89 -8.58 12.09
C ALA A 20 8.80 -9.98 12.70
N GLU A 21 9.84 -10.41 13.41
CA GLU A 21 9.87 -11.69 14.14
C GLU A 21 8.79 -11.70 15.24
N ILE A 22 8.72 -10.66 16.07
CA ILE A 22 7.67 -10.57 17.10
C ILE A 22 6.27 -10.54 16.48
N PHE A 23 6.06 -9.77 15.39
CA PHE A 23 4.79 -9.72 14.69
C PHE A 23 4.39 -11.08 14.10
N THR A 24 5.37 -11.86 13.62
CA THR A 24 5.16 -13.23 13.14
C THR A 24 4.72 -14.16 14.28
N ASP A 25 5.38 -14.08 15.44
CA ASP A 25 5.06 -14.91 16.61
C ASP A 25 3.66 -14.67 17.17
N ILE A 26 3.15 -13.44 17.03
CA ILE A 26 1.78 -13.06 17.45
C ILE A 26 0.79 -13.00 16.29
N GLU A 27 1.17 -13.53 15.14
CA GLU A 27 0.32 -13.67 13.95
C GLU A 27 -0.25 -12.34 13.38
N LEU A 28 0.45 -11.24 13.61
CA LEU A 28 0.17 -9.94 12.99
C LEU A 28 0.89 -9.83 11.64
N TRP A 29 0.37 -10.57 10.67
CA TRP A 29 1.00 -10.80 9.37
C TRP A 29 1.17 -9.53 8.54
N ASP A 30 0.21 -8.60 8.61
CA ASP A 30 0.28 -7.33 7.88
C ASP A 30 1.50 -6.52 8.32
N GLU A 31 1.70 -6.39 9.63
CA GLU A 31 2.84 -5.70 10.23
C GLU A 31 4.16 -6.45 10.00
N ALA A 32 4.14 -7.79 10.08
CA ALA A 32 5.30 -8.62 9.79
C ALA A 32 5.81 -8.43 8.36
N VAL A 33 4.90 -8.52 7.38
CA VAL A 33 5.21 -8.34 5.94
C VAL A 33 5.78 -6.95 5.69
N GLU A 34 5.16 -5.91 6.23
CA GLU A 34 5.66 -4.54 6.07
C GLU A 34 7.06 -4.36 6.68
N CYS A 35 7.31 -4.95 7.85
CA CYS A 35 8.63 -4.89 8.47
C CYS A 35 9.68 -5.66 7.67
N TYR A 36 9.37 -6.85 7.15
CA TYR A 36 10.30 -7.59 6.28
C TYR A 36 10.58 -6.88 4.97
N ARG A 37 9.58 -6.23 4.37
CA ARG A 37 9.75 -5.39 3.19
C ARG A 37 10.68 -4.20 3.47
N ARG A 38 10.45 -3.49 4.58
CA ARG A 38 11.33 -2.40 5.05
C ARG A 38 12.75 -2.86 5.38
N ALA A 39 12.93 -4.12 5.77
CA ALA A 39 14.23 -4.74 6.02
C ALA A 39 14.94 -5.21 4.73
N GLY A 40 14.34 -5.04 3.55
CA GLY A 40 14.87 -5.55 2.28
C GLY A 40 14.76 -7.07 2.12
N LYS A 41 14.01 -7.75 2.99
CA LYS A 41 13.78 -9.22 2.94
C LYS A 41 12.57 -9.55 2.08
N GLU A 42 12.55 -9.06 0.84
CA GLU A 42 11.40 -9.15 -0.07
C GLU A 42 10.98 -10.60 -0.37
N SER A 43 11.92 -11.52 -0.61
CA SER A 43 11.58 -12.93 -0.87
C SER A 43 10.87 -13.61 0.31
N LEU A 44 11.21 -13.23 1.55
CA LEU A 44 10.54 -13.75 2.74
C LEU A 44 9.16 -13.12 2.90
N ALA A 45 9.05 -11.80 2.68
CA ALA A 45 7.77 -11.09 2.69
C ALA A 45 6.82 -11.68 1.64
N GLU A 46 7.30 -11.94 0.42
CA GLU A 46 6.50 -12.55 -0.65
C GLU A 46 6.01 -13.94 -0.27
N LYS A 47 6.89 -14.78 0.30
CA LYS A 47 6.52 -16.12 0.76
C LYS A 47 5.37 -16.05 1.78
N ILE A 48 5.50 -15.19 2.79
CA ILE A 48 4.47 -15.01 3.83
C ILE A 48 3.17 -14.51 3.20
N VAL A 49 3.23 -13.50 2.33
CA VAL A 49 2.04 -12.96 1.64
C VAL A 49 1.33 -14.04 0.86
N ARG A 50 2.05 -14.86 0.08
CA ARG A 50 1.44 -15.95 -0.71
C ARG A 50 0.83 -17.04 0.18
N GLU A 51 1.49 -17.42 1.26
CA GLU A 51 0.95 -18.37 2.24
C GLU A 51 -0.32 -17.83 2.92
N ARG A 52 -0.38 -16.52 3.21
CA ARG A 52 -1.58 -15.89 3.78
C ARG A 52 -2.71 -15.77 2.77
N LEU A 53 -2.41 -15.39 1.53
CA LEU A 53 -3.41 -15.32 0.46
C LEU A 53 -4.03 -16.68 0.12
N ALA A 54 -3.29 -17.78 0.30
CA ALA A 54 -3.80 -19.13 0.12
C ALA A 54 -4.83 -19.54 1.20
N ASP A 55 -4.77 -18.93 2.38
CA ASP A 55 -5.71 -19.16 3.48
C ASP A 55 -6.88 -18.17 3.41
N ILE A 56 -6.57 -16.87 3.46
CA ILE A 56 -7.56 -15.79 3.41
C ILE A 56 -7.05 -14.67 2.50
N GLU A 57 -7.75 -14.44 1.40
CA GLU A 57 -7.49 -13.27 0.56
C GLU A 57 -7.90 -11.98 1.28
N THR A 58 -6.98 -11.01 1.33
CA THR A 58 -7.29 -9.66 1.83
C THR A 58 -6.78 -8.58 0.86
N PRO A 59 -7.45 -7.42 0.75
CA PRO A 59 -6.98 -6.34 -0.11
C PRO A 59 -5.57 -5.86 0.26
N ARG A 60 -5.23 -5.91 1.55
CA ARG A 60 -3.92 -5.49 2.04
C ARG A 60 -2.83 -6.46 1.62
N MET A 61 -3.06 -7.78 1.70
CA MET A 61 -2.08 -8.77 1.24
C MET A 61 -1.90 -8.74 -0.27
N TRP A 62 -2.97 -8.57 -1.04
CA TRP A 62 -2.85 -8.36 -2.49
C TRP A 62 -2.08 -7.09 -2.83
N SER A 63 -2.34 -5.99 -2.13
CA SER A 63 -1.56 -4.75 -2.31
C SER A 63 -0.09 -4.94 -1.93
N ALA A 64 0.21 -5.63 -0.83
CA ALA A 64 1.56 -5.93 -0.42
C ALA A 64 2.29 -6.80 -1.46
N LEU A 65 1.60 -7.77 -2.07
CA LEU A 65 2.16 -8.55 -3.18
C LEU A 65 2.51 -7.65 -4.37
N GLY A 66 1.60 -6.72 -4.73
CA GLY A 66 1.86 -5.71 -5.76
C GLY A 66 3.07 -4.84 -5.47
N ASP A 67 3.24 -4.41 -4.21
CA ASP A 67 4.40 -3.61 -3.79
C ASP A 67 5.70 -4.41 -3.88
N ILE A 68 5.68 -5.72 -3.57
CA ILE A 68 6.85 -6.59 -3.57
C ILE A 68 7.25 -7.00 -5.00
N THR A 69 6.28 -7.37 -5.84
CA THR A 69 6.56 -7.84 -7.20
C THR A 69 6.59 -6.72 -8.24
N ASN A 70 6.23 -5.50 -7.83
CA ASN A 70 6.02 -4.36 -8.73
C ASN A 70 5.03 -4.66 -9.87
N ASP A 71 3.98 -5.44 -9.57
CA ASP A 71 2.95 -5.84 -10.54
C ASP A 71 1.61 -5.14 -10.22
N PRO A 72 1.13 -4.25 -11.10
CA PRO A 72 -0.11 -3.52 -10.86
C PRO A 72 -1.36 -4.41 -10.83
N GLN A 73 -1.32 -5.63 -11.40
CA GLN A 73 -2.45 -6.56 -11.40
C GLN A 73 -2.90 -6.91 -9.99
N PHE A 74 -1.98 -6.96 -9.03
CA PHE A 74 -2.33 -7.26 -7.64
C PHE A 74 -3.04 -6.10 -6.93
N TYR A 75 -2.78 -4.85 -7.31
CA TYR A 75 -3.59 -3.73 -6.82
C TYR A 75 -5.00 -3.77 -7.39
N TYR A 76 -5.18 -4.15 -8.65
CA TYR A 76 -6.52 -4.35 -9.23
C TYR A 76 -7.29 -5.45 -8.51
N LYS A 77 -6.64 -6.58 -8.19
CA LYS A 77 -7.23 -7.65 -7.36
C LYS A 77 -7.62 -7.15 -5.97
N ALA A 78 -6.80 -6.30 -5.33
CA ALA A 78 -7.15 -5.66 -4.05
C ALA A 78 -8.38 -4.73 -4.17
N LEU A 79 -8.49 -3.99 -5.27
CA LEU A 79 -9.65 -3.14 -5.53
C LEU A 79 -10.92 -3.95 -5.81
N ASP A 80 -10.83 -5.04 -6.58
CA ASP A 80 -11.95 -5.94 -6.84
C ASP A 80 -12.50 -6.51 -5.53
N LEU A 81 -11.63 -7.09 -4.70
CA LEU A 81 -12.00 -7.68 -3.41
C LEU A 81 -12.60 -6.65 -2.44
N SER A 82 -12.12 -5.40 -2.48
CA SER A 82 -12.64 -4.30 -1.64
C SER A 82 -13.82 -3.55 -2.25
N LYS A 83 -14.26 -3.91 -3.47
CA LYS A 83 -15.26 -3.15 -4.25
C LYS A 83 -14.88 -1.67 -4.38
N GLY A 84 -13.60 -1.41 -4.68
CA GLY A 84 -13.03 -0.07 -4.83
C GLY A 84 -12.85 0.71 -3.52
N ARG A 85 -13.01 0.08 -2.35
CA ARG A 85 -12.91 0.77 -1.03
C ARG A 85 -11.53 0.69 -0.39
N PHE A 86 -10.54 0.14 -1.07
CA PHE A 86 -9.16 0.09 -0.57
C PHE A 86 -8.32 1.24 -1.13
N ALA A 87 -8.32 2.38 -0.42
CA ALA A 87 -7.65 3.60 -0.87
C ALA A 87 -6.15 3.42 -1.19
N ASN A 88 -5.44 2.55 -0.45
CA ASN A 88 -4.02 2.31 -0.67
C ASN A 88 -3.72 1.70 -2.05
N ALA A 89 -4.56 0.78 -2.54
CA ALA A 89 -4.39 0.23 -3.89
C ALA A 89 -4.65 1.28 -4.97
N HIS A 90 -5.60 2.20 -4.76
CA HIS A 90 -5.74 3.37 -5.63
C HIS A 90 -4.49 4.25 -5.62
N VAL A 91 -3.90 4.53 -4.45
CA VAL A 91 -2.64 5.30 -4.38
C VAL A 91 -1.49 4.59 -5.09
N ALA A 92 -1.39 3.26 -4.96
CA ALA A 92 -0.35 2.47 -5.60
C ALA A 92 -0.49 2.46 -7.12
N LEU A 93 -1.70 2.26 -7.65
CA LEU A 93 -1.99 2.38 -9.08
C LEU A 93 -1.77 3.80 -9.61
N GLY A 94 -2.19 4.81 -8.84
CA GLY A 94 -1.93 6.21 -9.18
C GLY A 94 -0.43 6.52 -9.30
N LYS A 95 0.38 5.99 -8.38
CA LYS A 95 1.84 6.08 -8.46
C LYS A 95 2.39 5.33 -9.68
N TYR A 96 1.92 4.11 -9.92
CA TYR A 96 2.35 3.29 -11.06
C TYR A 96 2.13 4.02 -12.40
N HIS A 97 0.93 4.57 -12.61
CA HIS A 97 0.60 5.33 -13.82
C HIS A 97 1.38 6.65 -13.90
N PHE A 98 1.55 7.34 -12.77
CA PHE A 98 2.36 8.57 -12.72
C PHE A 98 3.81 8.31 -13.14
N ASP A 99 4.43 7.25 -12.62
CA ASP A 99 5.82 6.86 -12.94
C ASP A 99 5.97 6.45 -14.42
N LYS A 100 4.88 6.08 -15.09
CA LYS A 100 4.79 5.79 -16.54
C LYS A 100 4.52 7.04 -17.40
N GLY A 101 4.19 8.18 -16.79
CA GLY A 101 3.77 9.40 -17.51
C GLY A 101 2.29 9.40 -17.92
N GLU A 102 1.50 8.43 -17.48
CA GLU A 102 0.07 8.28 -17.75
C GLU A 102 -0.73 9.14 -16.75
N LEU A 103 -0.61 10.46 -16.91
CA LEU A 103 -1.08 11.43 -15.92
C LEU A 103 -2.60 11.41 -15.72
N ALA A 104 -3.39 11.19 -16.78
CA ALA A 104 -4.85 11.14 -16.69
C ALA A 104 -5.32 9.95 -15.83
N GLU A 105 -4.78 8.77 -16.11
CA GLU A 105 -5.03 7.53 -15.36
C GLU A 105 -4.56 7.68 -13.90
N ALA A 106 -3.38 8.25 -13.69
CA ALA A 106 -2.89 8.55 -12.35
C ALA A 106 -3.87 9.44 -11.58
N GLY A 107 -4.37 10.50 -12.21
CA GLY A 107 -5.36 11.42 -11.64
C GLY A 107 -6.65 10.71 -11.23
N VAL A 108 -7.18 9.82 -12.08
CA VAL A 108 -8.37 8.99 -11.78
C VAL A 108 -8.15 8.18 -10.50
N HIS A 109 -7.01 7.50 -10.39
CA HIS A 109 -6.70 6.69 -9.22
C HIS A 109 -6.49 7.51 -7.94
N TYR A 110 -5.75 8.63 -8.00
CA TYR A 110 -5.59 9.50 -6.83
C TYR A 110 -6.90 10.12 -6.37
N LYS A 111 -7.75 10.57 -7.30
CA LYS A 111 -9.10 11.07 -6.99
C LYS A 111 -9.97 10.01 -6.33
N ALA A 112 -9.93 8.77 -6.83
CA ALA A 112 -10.64 7.65 -6.23
C ALA A 112 -10.14 7.32 -4.81
N ALA A 113 -8.82 7.33 -4.57
CA ALA A 113 -8.26 7.18 -3.22
C ALA A 113 -8.79 8.24 -2.25
N LEU A 114 -8.84 9.50 -2.68
CA LEU A 114 -9.31 10.63 -1.88
C LEU A 114 -10.82 10.57 -1.60
N LYS A 115 -11.62 10.04 -2.54
CA LYS A 115 -13.05 9.78 -2.32
C LYS A 115 -13.27 8.73 -1.22
N VAL A 116 -12.42 7.71 -1.16
CA VAL A 116 -12.48 6.66 -0.14
C VAL A 116 -11.94 7.16 1.21
N LYS A 117 -10.81 7.86 1.20
CA LYS A 117 -10.15 8.39 2.39
C LYS A 117 -9.68 9.84 2.14
N PRO A 118 -10.49 10.84 2.51
CA PRO A 118 -10.13 12.25 2.29
C PRO A 118 -8.90 12.73 3.07
N LEU A 119 -8.59 12.09 4.20
CA LEU A 119 -7.45 12.45 5.06
C LEU A 119 -6.14 11.78 4.58
N MET A 120 -5.68 12.18 3.39
CA MET A 120 -4.43 11.72 2.80
C MET A 120 -3.65 12.88 2.15
N PRO A 121 -2.91 13.70 2.92
CA PRO A 121 -2.23 14.89 2.39
C PRO A 121 -1.29 14.61 1.22
N ARG A 122 -0.57 13.47 1.23
CA ARG A 122 0.31 13.07 0.13
C ARG A 122 -0.46 12.76 -1.16
N ALA A 123 -1.66 12.18 -1.06
CA ALA A 123 -2.50 11.90 -2.21
C ALA A 123 -3.11 13.18 -2.78
N TRP A 124 -3.54 14.13 -1.94
CA TRP A 124 -3.97 15.47 -2.36
C TRP A 124 -2.86 16.21 -3.10
N PHE A 125 -1.65 16.22 -2.53
CA PHE A 125 -0.50 16.87 -3.16
C PHE A 125 -0.22 16.28 -4.55
N ARG A 126 -0.22 14.95 -4.68
CA ARG A 126 0.00 14.32 -5.99
C ARG A 126 -1.14 14.62 -6.96
N PHE A 127 -2.38 14.52 -6.51
CA PHE A 127 -3.55 14.82 -7.34
C PHE A 127 -3.49 16.27 -7.86
N GLY A 128 -3.25 17.26 -7.00
CA GLY A 128 -3.10 18.65 -7.41
C GLY A 128 -1.95 18.86 -8.40
N THR A 129 -0.80 18.20 -8.18
CA THR A 129 0.33 18.22 -9.13
C THR A 129 -0.09 17.71 -10.52
N ILE A 130 -0.81 16.59 -10.56
CA ILE A 130 -1.32 15.99 -11.80
C ILE A 130 -2.34 16.92 -12.47
N SER A 131 -3.30 17.47 -11.71
CA SER A 131 -4.31 18.40 -12.22
C SER A 131 -3.68 19.63 -12.86
N MET A 132 -2.63 20.20 -12.23
CA MET A 132 -1.87 21.32 -12.82
C MET A 132 -1.18 20.94 -14.12
N GLN A 133 -0.59 19.74 -14.21
CA GLN A 133 0.08 19.27 -15.43
C GLN A 133 -0.91 18.99 -16.58
N LEU A 134 -2.13 18.58 -16.25
CA LEU A 134 -3.21 18.36 -17.22
C LEU A 134 -3.97 19.65 -17.59
N GLY A 135 -3.72 20.76 -16.90
CA GLY A 135 -4.46 22.01 -17.09
C GLY A 135 -5.89 21.98 -16.53
N GLU A 136 -6.18 21.05 -15.60
CA GLU A 136 -7.46 20.92 -14.91
C GLU A 136 -7.47 21.78 -13.64
N TRP A 137 -7.55 23.11 -13.82
CA TRP A 137 -7.37 24.07 -12.72
C TRP A 137 -8.45 23.98 -11.63
N ASP A 138 -9.68 23.61 -11.99
CA ASP A 138 -10.80 23.48 -11.04
C ASP A 138 -10.65 22.26 -10.10
N ALA A 139 -9.81 21.29 -10.46
CA ALA A 139 -9.53 20.11 -9.65
C ALA A 139 -8.31 20.29 -8.72
N ALA A 140 -7.61 21.43 -8.78
CA ALA A 140 -6.34 21.68 -8.07
C ALA A 140 -6.47 22.55 -6.79
N LEU A 141 -7.68 23.04 -6.47
CA LEU A 141 -8.01 23.86 -5.30
C LEU A 141 -8.66 23.05 -4.19
#